data_AF-A0A4P6QAN3-F1
#
_entry.id   AF-A0A4P6QAN3-F1
#
_cell.length_a   1.000
_cell.length_b   1.000
_cell.length_c   1.000
_cell.angle_alpha   90.00
_cell.angle_beta   90.00
_cell.angle_gamma   90.00
#
_symmetry.space_group_name_H-M   'P 1'
#
loop_
_entity.id
_entity.type
_entity.pdbx_description
1 polymer ?
#
loop_
_entity_poly.entity_id
_entity_poly.type
_entity_poly.pdbx_seq_one_letter_code
_entity_poly.pdbx_strand_id
1 'polypeptide(L)'
;MSVTFFPEDHDEDGPDLAVSNANAATLLRLLGLRPEQHADAPDAVGPLGIVLHDELAGIAPAEDILGRVLTATALLDVATDDANGRPMVRDGNVIDCGRRPGYLAERLQQLAEVAAWARDHGAAVVWA
;
A
#
# COMPACT_ATOMS: atom_id res chain seq x y z
N MET A 1 12.83 -1.83 6.04
CA MET A 1 12.23 -0.49 5.96
C MET A 1 10.73 -0.69 5.73
N SER A 2 9.91 0.11 6.39
CA SER A 2 8.44 0.05 6.36
C SER A 2 7.88 1.44 6.08
N VAL A 3 6.65 1.46 5.57
CA VAL A 3 5.83 2.65 5.39
C VAL A 3 4.61 2.49 6.28
N THR A 4 4.21 3.56 6.96
CA THR A 4 3.04 3.60 7.82
C THR A 4 2.00 4.53 7.22
N PHE A 5 0.75 4.08 7.12
CA PHE A 5 -0.41 4.93 6.82
C PHE A 5 -1.05 5.36 8.12
N PHE A 6 -1.33 6.66 8.29
CA PHE A 6 -1.88 7.22 9.51
C PHE A 6 -2.64 8.54 9.23
N PRO A 7 -3.56 8.97 10.11
CA PRO A 7 -4.20 10.28 10.01
C PRO A 7 -3.18 11.42 10.24
N GLU A 8 -3.29 12.53 9.51
CA GLU A 8 -2.35 13.67 9.59
C GLU A 8 -2.22 14.26 11.01
N ASP A 9 -3.33 14.36 11.74
CA ASP A 9 -3.34 14.77 13.15
C ASP A 9 -2.88 13.59 14.03
N HIS A 10 -1.55 13.45 14.13
CA HIS A 10 -0.86 12.39 14.88
C HIS A 10 -0.98 12.52 16.42
N ASP A 11 -1.74 13.52 16.91
CA ASP A 11 -1.93 13.81 18.35
C ASP A 11 -3.06 12.97 18.99
N GLU A 12 -3.85 12.23 18.21
CA GLU A 12 -4.89 11.32 18.71
C GLU A 12 -4.49 9.84 18.53
N ASP A 13 -5.00 8.94 19.40
CA ASP A 13 -4.87 7.46 19.37
C ASP A 13 -5.53 6.82 18.11
N GLY A 14 -5.33 7.42 16.94
CA GLY A 14 -5.86 6.99 15.67
C GLY A 14 -5.23 5.68 15.19
N PRO A 15 -5.96 4.88 14.40
CA PRO A 15 -5.43 3.66 13.83
C PRO A 15 -4.28 3.95 12.86
N ASP A 16 -3.27 3.08 12.86
CA ASP A 16 -2.18 3.10 11.90
C ASP A 16 -2.07 1.77 11.14
N LEU A 17 -1.42 1.82 9.98
CA LEU A 17 -1.12 0.64 9.18
C LEU A 17 0.34 0.66 8.75
N ALA A 18 1.18 -0.07 9.46
CA ALA A 18 2.58 -0.30 9.08
C ALA A 18 2.71 -1.52 8.16
N VAL A 19 3.37 -1.35 7.01
CA VAL A 19 3.67 -2.41 6.04
C VAL A 19 5.10 -2.27 5.50
N SER A 20 5.68 -3.34 4.96
CA SER A 20 6.99 -3.25 4.29
C SER A 20 6.91 -2.36 3.04
N ASN A 21 8.01 -1.71 2.63
CA ASN A 21 8.05 -0.85 1.44
C ASN A 21 7.47 -1.53 0.18
N ALA A 22 7.78 -2.80 -0.05
CA ALA A 22 7.26 -3.56 -1.19
C ALA A 22 5.74 -3.77 -1.12
N ASN A 23 5.19 -3.93 0.07
CA ASN A 23 3.74 -4.06 0.25
C ASN A 23 3.05 -2.70 0.21
N ALA A 24 3.67 -1.63 0.74
CA ALA A 24 3.18 -0.26 0.58
C ALA A 24 3.05 0.12 -0.89
N ALA A 25 4.07 -0.16 -1.69
CA ALA A 25 4.04 0.03 -3.12
C ALA A 25 2.92 -0.75 -3.83
N THR A 26 2.71 -2.01 -3.42
CA THR A 26 1.62 -2.83 -3.95
C THR A 26 0.26 -2.21 -3.61
N LEU A 27 0.07 -1.75 -2.37
CA LEU A 27 -1.15 -1.07 -1.94
C LEU A 27 -1.36 0.24 -2.70
N LEU A 28 -0.36 1.12 -2.76
CA LEU A 28 -0.43 2.39 -3.49
C LEU A 28 -0.78 2.16 -4.98
N ARG A 29 -0.21 1.12 -5.62
CA ARG A 29 -0.58 0.71 -6.98
C ARG A 29 -2.05 0.29 -7.09
N LEU A 30 -2.56 -0.50 -6.14
CA LEU A 30 -3.98 -0.90 -6.10
C LEU A 30 -4.92 0.30 -5.92
N LEU A 31 -4.49 1.31 -5.17
CA LEU A 31 -5.23 2.57 -4.99
C LEU A 31 -5.13 3.51 -6.21
N GLY A 32 -4.32 3.15 -7.21
CA GLY A 32 -4.03 4.01 -8.36
C GLY A 32 -3.17 5.23 -8.01
N LEU A 33 -2.54 5.23 -6.83
CA LEU A 33 -1.59 6.23 -6.37
C LEU A 33 -0.20 5.75 -6.78
N ARG A 34 0.17 5.99 -8.03
CA ARG A 34 1.51 5.59 -8.49
C ARG A 34 2.52 6.56 -7.89
N PRO A 35 3.55 6.11 -7.16
CA PRO A 35 4.75 6.93 -7.02
C PRO A 35 5.23 7.22 -8.44
N GLU A 36 5.46 8.50 -8.76
CA GLU A 36 5.67 8.94 -10.14
C GLU A 36 6.72 8.08 -10.84
N GLN A 37 6.26 7.21 -11.74
CA GLN A 37 7.17 6.58 -12.69
C GLN A 37 7.54 7.70 -13.65
N HIS A 38 8.78 8.20 -13.57
CA HIS A 38 9.35 8.98 -14.67
C HIS A 38 9.03 8.23 -15.97
N ALA A 39 8.28 8.87 -16.87
CA ALA A 39 7.69 8.26 -18.06
C ALA A 39 8.69 7.60 -19.02
N ASP A 40 10.00 7.84 -18.81
CA ASP A 40 11.11 7.32 -19.60
C ASP A 40 11.96 6.25 -18.88
N ALA A 41 11.64 5.88 -17.64
CA ALA A 41 12.33 4.78 -16.97
C ALA A 41 11.71 3.45 -17.43
N PRO A 42 12.47 2.55 -18.10
CA PRO A 42 11.98 1.20 -18.36
C PRO A 42 11.56 0.60 -17.01
N ASP A 43 10.51 -0.23 -17.00
CA ASP A 43 10.10 -1.00 -15.82
C ASP A 43 11.36 -1.56 -15.14
N ALA A 44 11.86 -0.85 -14.12
CA ALA A 44 13.05 -1.24 -13.38
C ALA A 44 12.60 -2.28 -12.36
N VAL A 45 12.00 -3.33 -12.90
CA VAL A 45 11.90 -4.63 -12.30
C VAL A 45 13.34 -5.07 -12.14
N GLY A 46 13.87 -4.90 -10.91
CA GLY A 46 15.10 -5.57 -10.55
C GLY A 46 14.98 -7.08 -10.84
N PRO A 47 16.08 -7.83 -10.86
CA PRO A 47 16.11 -9.26 -11.24
C PRO A 47 15.11 -10.17 -10.49
N LEU A 48 14.48 -9.67 -9.42
CA LEU A 48 13.47 -10.32 -8.60
C LEU A 48 12.02 -9.84 -8.76
N GLY A 49 11.70 -8.90 -9.66
CA GLY A 49 10.37 -8.25 -9.61
C GLY A 49 10.27 -7.11 -8.59
N ILE A 50 11.39 -6.74 -7.95
CA ILE A 50 11.43 -5.72 -6.90
C ILE A 50 11.55 -4.35 -7.58
N VAL A 51 10.54 -3.52 -7.39
CA VAL A 51 10.55 -2.13 -7.84
C VAL A 51 11.10 -1.27 -6.70
N LEU A 52 12.23 -0.60 -6.95
CA LEU A 52 12.76 0.43 -6.05
C LEU A 52 11.92 1.68 -6.26
N HIS A 53 11.16 2.08 -5.24
CA HIS A 53 10.29 3.23 -5.30
C HIS A 53 10.92 4.38 -4.52
N ASP A 54 11.37 5.42 -5.24
CA ASP A 54 12.08 6.56 -4.66
C ASP A 54 11.18 7.46 -3.79
N GLU A 55 9.85 7.35 -3.90
CA GLU A 55 8.92 8.19 -3.12
C GLU A 55 7.72 7.38 -2.61
N LEU A 56 7.92 6.60 -1.54
CA LEU A 56 6.84 5.93 -0.80
C LEU A 56 6.30 6.82 0.33
N ALA A 57 6.19 8.12 0.08
CA ALA A 57 5.62 9.09 1.01
C ALA A 57 4.58 9.96 0.32
N GLY A 58 3.59 10.45 1.05
CA GLY A 58 2.58 11.34 0.51
C GLY A 58 1.39 11.55 1.43
N ILE A 59 0.43 12.32 0.94
CA ILE A 59 -0.78 12.71 1.66
C ILE A 59 -1.95 12.80 0.68
N ALA A 60 -3.14 12.39 1.12
CA ALA A 60 -4.37 12.52 0.35
C ALA A 60 -5.58 12.74 1.27
N PRO A 61 -6.66 13.39 0.78
CA PRO A 61 -7.92 13.49 1.51
C PRO A 61 -8.44 12.10 1.90
N ALA A 62 -8.99 11.98 3.11
CA ALA A 62 -9.45 10.71 3.64
C ALA A 62 -10.57 10.09 2.79
N GLU A 63 -11.47 10.89 2.22
CA GLU A 63 -12.53 10.42 1.33
C GLU A 63 -11.98 9.84 0.02
N ASP A 64 -10.89 10.42 -0.51
CA ASP A 64 -10.25 9.90 -1.72
C ASP A 64 -9.59 8.54 -1.44
N ILE A 65 -8.87 8.42 -0.33
CA ILE A 65 -8.30 7.13 0.10
C ILE A 65 -9.40 6.10 0.35
N LEU A 66 -10.46 6.45 1.08
CA LEU A 66 -11.55 5.52 1.36
C LEU A 66 -12.24 5.05 0.07
N GLY A 67 -12.54 5.97 -0.86
CA GLY A 67 -13.12 5.62 -2.17
C GLY A 67 -12.23 4.69 -2.98
N ARG A 68 -10.92 4.93 -3.00
CA ARG A 68 -9.93 4.07 -3.65
C ARG A 68 -9.80 2.71 -3.00
N VAL A 69 -9.81 2.63 -1.67
CA VAL A 69 -9.75 1.37 -0.92
C VAL A 69 -10.98 0.52 -1.19
N LEU A 70 -12.17 1.11 -1.20
CA LEU A 70 -13.42 0.40 -1.51
C LEU A 70 -13.41 -0.12 -2.95
N THR A 71 -12.92 0.70 -3.89
CA THR A 71 -12.77 0.30 -5.31
C THR A 71 -11.75 -0.83 -5.46
N ALA A 72 -10.58 -0.71 -4.82
CA ALA A 72 -9.54 -1.72 -4.84
C ALA A 72 -10.01 -3.04 -4.23
N THR A 73 -10.74 -2.99 -3.12
CA THR A 73 -11.34 -4.16 -2.48
C THR A 73 -12.34 -4.85 -3.42
N ALA A 74 -13.21 -4.09 -4.08
CA ALA A 74 -14.20 -4.63 -5.01
C ALA A 74 -13.57 -5.28 -6.27
N LEU A 75 -12.39 -4.83 -6.66
CA LEU A 75 -11.66 -5.33 -7.84
C LEU A 75 -10.50 -6.26 -7.49
N LEU A 76 -10.33 -6.64 -6.22
CA LEU A 76 -9.13 -7.33 -5.74
C LEU A 76 -8.87 -8.62 -6.53
N ASP A 77 -9.88 -9.47 -6.68
CA ASP A 77 -9.79 -10.75 -7.39
C ASP A 77 -9.51 -10.60 -8.90
N VAL A 78 -9.76 -9.42 -9.47
CA VAL A 78 -9.46 -9.10 -10.87
C VAL A 78 -8.07 -8.50 -11.02
N ALA A 79 -7.67 -7.66 -10.06
CA ALA A 79 -6.42 -6.90 -10.10
C ALA A 79 -5.20 -7.72 -9.64
N THR A 80 -5.41 -8.74 -8.79
CA THR A 80 -4.34 -9.56 -8.23
C THR A 80 -4.85 -10.94 -7.80
N ASP A 81 -3.93 -11.89 -7.68
CA ASP A 81 -4.20 -13.19 -7.06
C ASP A 81 -3.85 -13.16 -5.56
N ASP A 82 -4.68 -12.49 -4.74
CA ASP A 82 -4.49 -12.49 -3.29
C ASP A 82 -4.88 -13.83 -2.64
N ALA A 83 -5.75 -14.61 -3.30
CA ALA A 83 -6.25 -15.88 -2.80
C ALA A 83 -5.14 -16.95 -2.66
N ASN A 84 -4.13 -16.93 -3.54
CA ASN A 84 -2.99 -17.84 -3.45
C ASN A 84 -1.78 -17.22 -2.74
N GLY A 85 -1.81 -15.91 -2.46
CA GLY A 85 -0.68 -15.19 -1.90
C GLY A 85 0.53 -15.17 -2.85
N ARG A 86 1.72 -14.92 -2.31
CA ARG A 86 2.98 -14.92 -3.05
C ARG A 86 4.06 -15.65 -2.26
N PRO A 87 4.77 -16.64 -2.84
CA PRO A 87 5.83 -17.32 -2.12
C PRO A 87 6.99 -16.37 -1.80
N MET A 88 7.75 -16.71 -0.75
CA MET A 88 9.04 -16.10 -0.51
C MET A 88 10.00 -16.46 -1.66
N VAL A 89 10.74 -15.48 -2.15
CA VAL A 89 11.79 -15.68 -3.17
C VAL A 89 13.12 -15.20 -2.61
N ARG A 90 14.19 -15.95 -2.88
CA ARG A 90 15.56 -15.56 -2.54
C ARG A 90 16.42 -15.59 -3.79
N ASP A 91 17.14 -14.49 -4.02
CA ASP A 91 18.20 -14.41 -5.03
C ASP A 91 19.46 -13.82 -4.39
N GLY A 92 20.50 -14.65 -4.28
CA GLY A 92 21.70 -14.36 -3.51
C GLY A 92 21.40 -13.96 -2.06
N ASN A 93 21.70 -12.69 -1.74
CA ASN A 93 21.50 -12.08 -0.42
C ASN A 93 20.19 -11.28 -0.32
N VAL A 94 19.38 -11.25 -1.38
CA VAL A 94 18.09 -10.55 -1.40
C VAL A 94 16.99 -11.56 -1.11
N ILE A 95 16.14 -11.24 -0.12
CA ILE A 95 14.97 -12.04 0.26
C ILE A 95 13.73 -11.17 0.05
N ASP A 96 12.86 -11.60 -0.85
CA ASP A 96 11.49 -11.13 -0.94
C ASP A 96 10.63 -12.06 -0.07
N CYS A 97 10.13 -11.56 1.06
CA CYS A 97 9.46 -12.36 2.07
C CYS A 97 8.15 -13.01 1.59
N GLY A 98 7.62 -12.62 0.43
CA GLY A 98 6.32 -13.08 -0.05
C GLY A 98 5.16 -12.54 0.79
N ARG A 99 3.97 -13.10 0.57
CA ARG A 99 2.72 -12.75 1.26
C ARG A 99 1.86 -14.00 1.42
N ARG A 100 1.19 -14.12 2.57
CA ARG A 100 0.19 -15.18 2.78
C ARG A 100 -1.07 -14.92 1.95
N PRO A 101 -1.87 -15.96 1.64
CA PRO A 101 -3.24 -15.80 1.14
C PRO A 101 -4.07 -14.80 1.95
N GLY A 102 -4.80 -13.93 1.26
CA GLY A 102 -5.69 -12.93 1.85
C GLY A 102 -4.99 -11.73 2.50
N TYR A 103 -3.68 -11.59 2.31
CA TYR A 103 -2.91 -10.52 2.94
C TYR A 103 -3.35 -9.14 2.44
N LEU A 104 -3.54 -8.96 1.13
CA LEU A 104 -3.92 -7.66 0.58
C LEU A 104 -5.33 -7.28 0.99
N ALA A 105 -6.26 -8.24 1.04
CA ALA A 105 -7.61 -8.02 1.56
C ALA A 105 -7.58 -7.51 3.02
N GLU A 106 -6.79 -8.15 3.89
CA GLU A 106 -6.63 -7.73 5.29
C GLU A 106 -6.08 -6.30 5.39
N ARG A 107 -5.05 -5.97 4.60
CA ARG A 107 -4.43 -4.64 4.66
C ARG A 107 -5.31 -3.55 4.07
N LEU A 108 -6.09 -3.85 3.03
CA LEU A 108 -7.10 -2.92 2.50
C LEU A 108 -8.20 -2.65 3.53
N GLN A 109 -8.63 -3.66 4.28
CA GLN A 109 -9.60 -3.46 5.36
C GLN A 109 -9.02 -2.54 6.46
N GLN A 110 -7.80 -2.78 6.92
CA GLN A 110 -7.13 -1.91 7.90
C GLN A 110 -6.97 -0.49 7.38
N LEU A 111 -6.60 -0.31 6.10
CA LEU A 111 -6.51 1.01 5.50
C LEU A 111 -7.87 1.70 5.38
N ALA A 112 -8.96 0.95 5.17
CA ALA A 112 -10.31 1.49 5.21
C ALA A 112 -10.66 2.03 6.61
N GLU A 113 -10.22 1.34 7.67
CA GLU A 113 -10.40 1.79 9.06
C GLU A 113 -9.63 3.09 9.32
N VAL A 114 -8.37 3.20 8.85
CA VAL A 114 -7.59 4.44 8.91
C VAL A 114 -8.27 5.58 8.18
N ALA A 115 -8.71 5.36 6.94
CA ALA A 115 -9.35 6.39 6.14
C ALA A 115 -10.73 6.80 6.68
N ALA A 116 -11.52 5.85 7.19
CA ALA A 116 -12.80 6.15 7.81
C ALA A 116 -12.62 6.98 9.09
N TRP A 117 -11.66 6.61 9.93
CA TRP A 117 -11.34 7.38 11.13
C TRP A 117 -10.88 8.79 10.76
N ALA A 118 -9.94 8.94 9.82
CA ALA A 118 -9.43 10.23 9.38
C ALA A 118 -10.55 11.12 8.84
N ARG A 119 -11.46 10.57 8.01
CA ARG A 119 -12.64 11.28 7.50
C ARG A 119 -13.53 11.78 8.64
N ASP A 120 -13.83 10.93 9.61
CA ASP A 120 -14.76 11.28 10.70
C ASP A 120 -14.18 12.37 11.63
N HIS A 121 -12.86 12.56 11.63
CA HIS A 121 -12.15 13.61 12.40
C HIS A 121 -11.71 14.79 11.53
N GLY A 122 -12.01 14.79 10.23
CA GLY A 122 -11.64 15.87 9.31
C GLY A 122 -10.14 15.94 8.98
N ALA A 123 -9.41 14.83 9.16
CA ALA A 123 -7.99 14.70 8.87
C ALA A 123 -7.73 14.09 7.49
N ALA A 124 -6.57 14.38 6.90
CA ALA A 124 -6.06 13.66 5.73
C ALA A 124 -5.39 12.34 6.15
N VAL A 125 -5.15 11.45 5.18
CA VAL A 125 -4.33 10.25 5.38
C VAL A 125 -2.93 10.52 4.82
N VAL A 126 -1.93 10.31 5.67
CA VAL A 126 -0.51 10.42 5.36
C VAL A 126 0.09 9.03 5.25
N TRP A 127 1.09 8.86 4.39
CA TRP A 127 1.97 7.70 4.39
C TRP A 127 3.43 8.12 4.30
N ALA A 128 4.29 7.48 5.08
CA ALA A 128 5.75 7.69 5.09
C ALA A 128 6.49 6.51 5.71
#